data_AF-A0ABD4L5I7-F1
#
_entry.id   AF-A0ABD4L5I7-F1
#
_cell.length_a   1.000
_cell.length_b   1.000
_cell.length_c   1.000
_cell.angle_alpha   90.00
_cell.angle_beta   90.00
_cell.angle_gamma   90.00
#
_symmetry.space_group_name_H-M   'P 1'
#
loop_
_entity.id
_entity.type
_entity.pdbx_description
1 polymer ?
#
loop_
_entity_poly.entity_id
_entity_poly.type
_entity_poly.pdbx_seq_one_letter_code
_entity_poly.pdbx_strand_id
1 'polypeptide(L)'
;GLPRGVFQVLPGYGHTVGKALALSMEVDCLAFTGSTQVGKQLMQYAGQSNLKRVYLECGGKSPNLVFADCKDLDRVAQHAAAAIFHNQGEVCIAG
;
A
#
# COMPACT_ATOMS: atom_id res chain seq x y z
N GLY A 1 -8.18 -10.15 -27.51
CA GLY A 1 -8.48 -9.23 -26.39
C GLY A 1 -8.78 -10.05 -25.14
N LEU A 2 -8.80 -9.43 -23.96
CA LEU A 2 -9.14 -10.12 -22.69
C LEU A 2 -10.54 -10.73 -22.75
N PRO A 3 -10.74 -12.01 -22.36
CA PRO A 3 -12.07 -12.60 -22.26
C PRO A 3 -12.96 -11.90 -21.21
N ARG A 4 -14.28 -11.97 -21.41
CA ARG A 4 -15.25 -11.45 -20.43
C ARG A 4 -15.07 -12.13 -19.07
N GLY A 5 -15.09 -11.35 -17.99
CA GLY A 5 -14.98 -11.87 -16.61
C GLY A 5 -13.55 -11.98 -16.08
N VAL A 6 -12.51 -11.87 -16.93
CA VAL A 6 -11.11 -11.99 -16.50
C VAL A 6 -10.65 -10.77 -15.71
N PHE A 7 -11.11 -9.58 -16.09
CA PHE A 7 -10.78 -8.34 -15.40
C PHE A 7 -12.06 -7.55 -15.12
N GLN A 8 -12.40 -7.46 -13.83
CA GLN A 8 -13.60 -6.80 -13.34
C GLN A 8 -13.19 -5.67 -12.40
N VAL A 9 -13.81 -4.50 -12.55
CA VAL A 9 -13.56 -3.32 -11.70
C VAL A 9 -14.85 -2.99 -10.94
N LEU A 10 -14.77 -2.98 -9.62
CA LEU A 10 -15.91 -2.76 -8.73
C LEU A 10 -15.63 -1.53 -7.84
N PRO A 11 -15.96 -0.31 -8.28
CA PRO A 11 -15.78 0.89 -7.46
C PRO A 11 -16.76 0.87 -6.27
N GLY A 12 -16.30 1.33 -5.11
CA GLY A 12 -17.11 1.43 -3.90
C GLY A 12 -16.25 1.64 -2.66
N TYR A 13 -16.91 1.76 -1.51
CA TYR A 13 -16.23 1.96 -0.24
C TYR A 13 -15.54 0.70 0.28
N GLY A 14 -14.39 0.87 0.94
CA GLY A 14 -13.65 -0.25 1.54
C GLY A 14 -14.47 -1.04 2.57
N HIS A 15 -15.29 -0.36 3.37
CA HIS A 15 -16.11 -1.01 4.40
C HIS A 15 -17.34 -1.75 3.85
N THR A 16 -17.67 -1.59 2.56
CA THR A 16 -18.73 -2.35 1.88
C THR A 16 -18.13 -3.36 0.91
N VAL A 17 -17.79 -2.95 -0.31
CA VAL A 17 -17.30 -3.86 -1.36
C VAL A 17 -15.94 -4.48 -1.01
N GLY A 18 -15.03 -3.69 -0.42
CA GLY A 18 -13.71 -4.20 0.00
C GLY A 18 -13.81 -5.29 1.07
N LYS A 19 -14.63 -5.06 2.10
CA LYS A 19 -14.91 -6.05 3.16
C LYS A 19 -15.57 -7.31 2.61
N ALA A 20 -16.53 -7.17 1.68
CA ALA A 20 -17.18 -8.32 1.05
C ALA A 20 -16.17 -9.19 0.27
N LEU A 21 -15.27 -8.57 -0.51
CA LEU A 21 -14.21 -9.29 -1.21
C LEU A 21 -13.24 -9.98 -0.24
N ALA A 22 -12.84 -9.31 0.84
CA ALA A 22 -11.92 -9.86 1.82
C ALA A 22 -12.49 -11.05 2.61
N LEU A 23 -13.80 -11.07 2.86
CA LEU A 23 -14.51 -12.17 3.52
C LEU A 23 -15.04 -13.24 2.57
N SER A 24 -15.00 -13.02 1.25
CA SER A 24 -15.49 -14.00 0.27
C SER A 24 -14.74 -15.32 0.40
N MET A 25 -15.48 -16.42 0.37
CA MET A 25 -14.93 -17.77 0.35
C MET A 25 -14.36 -18.16 -1.02
N GLU A 26 -14.72 -17.43 -2.08
CA GLU A 26 -14.35 -17.71 -3.47
C GLU A 26 -13.12 -16.94 -3.95
N VAL A 27 -12.60 -16.01 -3.14
CA VAL A 27 -11.37 -15.27 -3.47
C VAL A 27 -10.16 -16.06 -2.95
N ASP A 28 -9.27 -16.46 -3.84
CA ASP A 28 -8.07 -17.24 -3.50
C ASP A 28 -6.91 -16.40 -2.95
N CYS A 29 -6.86 -15.12 -3.31
CA CYS A 29 -5.75 -14.22 -3.02
C CYS A 29 -6.20 -12.76 -2.93
N LEU A 30 -5.63 -12.01 -1.98
CA LEU A 30 -5.84 -10.58 -1.82
C LEU A 30 -4.49 -9.87 -1.85
N ALA A 31 -4.32 -8.94 -2.80
CA ALA A 31 -3.23 -7.98 -2.82
C ALA A 31 -3.77 -6.60 -2.45
N PHE A 32 -3.13 -5.91 -1.50
CA PHE A 32 -3.59 -4.63 -0.98
C PHE A 32 -2.45 -3.63 -0.83
N THR A 33 -2.72 -2.38 -1.21
CA THR A 33 -1.87 -1.22 -0.92
C THR A 33 -2.70 -0.17 -0.21
N GLY A 34 -2.22 0.30 0.94
CA GLY A 34 -2.93 1.31 1.74
C GLY A 34 -2.39 1.43 3.16
N SER A 35 -3.26 1.79 4.11
CA SER A 35 -2.81 2.00 5.50
C SER A 35 -2.53 0.69 6.24
N THR A 36 -1.59 0.74 7.19
CA THR A 36 -1.25 -0.40 8.07
C THR A 36 -2.46 -0.89 8.88
N GLN A 37 -3.36 0.01 9.26
CA GLN A 37 -4.58 -0.34 9.99
C GLN A 37 -5.50 -1.23 9.15
N VAL A 38 -5.74 -0.86 7.89
CA VAL A 38 -6.58 -1.65 6.98
C VAL A 38 -5.88 -2.95 6.61
N GLY A 39 -4.56 -2.95 6.40
CA GLY A 39 -3.79 -4.17 6.14
C GLY A 39 -3.97 -5.23 7.25
N LYS A 40 -3.88 -4.83 8.52
CA LYS A 40 -4.15 -5.72 9.66
C LYS A 40 -5.58 -6.28 9.65
N GLN A 41 -6.56 -5.44 9.34
CA GLN A 41 -7.96 -5.82 9.25
C GLN A 41 -8.21 -6.85 8.13
N LEU A 42 -7.53 -6.72 6.99
CA LEU A 42 -7.63 -7.68 5.88
C LEU A 42 -7.06 -9.05 6.24
N MET A 43 -5.96 -9.12 7.01
CA MET A 43 -5.46 -10.40 7.53
C MET A 43 -6.47 -11.08 8.45
N GLN A 44 -7.17 -10.31 9.30
CA GLN A 44 -8.24 -10.86 10.14
C GLN A 44 -9.39 -11.41 9.30
N TYR A 45 -9.80 -10.70 8.24
CA TYR A 45 -10.85 -11.18 7.34
C TYR A 45 -10.46 -12.45 6.57
N ALA A 46 -9.20 -12.58 6.15
CA ALA A 46 -8.71 -13.84 5.61
C ALA A 46 -8.82 -14.98 6.63
N GLY A 47 -8.43 -14.73 7.90
CA GLY A 47 -8.57 -15.69 9.00
C GLY A 47 -10.02 -16.07 9.34
N GLN A 48 -10.95 -15.13 9.19
CA GLN A 48 -12.39 -15.35 9.43
C GLN A 48 -13.13 -16.00 8.26
N SER A 49 -12.46 -16.17 7.11
CA SER A 49 -13.07 -16.74 5.90
C SER A 49 -12.37 -18.03 5.50
N ASN A 50 -11.55 -18.00 4.45
CA ASN A 50 -10.99 -19.18 3.80
C ASN A 50 -9.46 -19.28 3.92
N LEU A 51 -8.82 -18.49 4.80
CA LEU A 51 -7.37 -18.39 4.91
C LEU A 51 -6.68 -18.07 3.57
N LYS A 52 -7.34 -17.29 2.69
CA LYS A 52 -6.77 -16.78 1.44
C LYS A 52 -5.41 -16.13 1.68
N ARG A 53 -4.53 -16.23 0.69
CA ARG A 53 -3.23 -15.54 0.70
C ARG A 53 -3.47 -14.04 0.75
N VAL A 54 -2.68 -13.34 1.57
CA VAL A 54 -2.75 -11.88 1.71
C VAL A 54 -1.36 -11.29 1.51
N TYR A 55 -1.24 -10.36 0.57
CA TYR A 55 -0.03 -9.57 0.31
C TYR A 55 -0.33 -8.10 0.61
N LEU A 56 0.50 -7.49 1.47
CA LEU A 56 0.24 -6.16 2.02
C LEU A 56 1.41 -5.21 1.75
N GLU A 57 1.13 -4.10 1.07
CA GLU A 57 2.01 -2.94 0.96
C GLU A 57 1.42 -1.81 1.82
N CYS A 58 1.99 -1.61 3.00
CA CYS A 58 1.44 -0.71 4.02
C CYS A 58 2.18 0.63 4.11
N GLY A 59 1.81 1.46 5.09
CA GLY A 59 2.45 2.76 5.30
C GLY A 59 3.92 2.63 5.72
N GLY A 60 4.70 3.66 5.38
CA GLY A 60 6.10 3.77 5.73
C GLY A 60 6.41 5.05 6.53
N LYS A 61 7.57 5.03 7.16
CA LYS A 61 8.22 6.23 7.72
C LYS A 61 9.72 6.14 7.40
N SER A 62 10.03 6.26 6.12
CA SER A 62 11.38 6.04 5.59
C SER A 62 12.35 7.04 6.22
N PRO A 63 13.50 6.59 6.77
CA PRO A 63 14.53 7.50 7.23
C PRO A 63 15.42 7.94 6.06
N ASN A 64 15.73 9.24 5.99
CA ASN A 64 16.76 9.79 5.11
C ASN A 64 17.97 10.24 5.94
N LEU A 65 19.09 9.52 5.83
CA LEU A 65 20.28 9.71 6.66
C LEU A 65 21.41 10.40 5.87
N VAL A 66 21.92 11.52 6.40
CA VAL A 66 23.03 12.28 5.81
C VAL A 66 24.21 12.31 6.77
N PHE A 67 25.38 11.86 6.31
CA PHE A 67 26.60 11.78 7.11
C PHE A 67 27.50 13.01 6.91
N ALA A 68 28.40 13.25 7.87
CA ALA A 68 29.27 14.44 7.91
C ALA A 68 30.31 14.48 6.78
N ASP A 69 30.64 13.33 6.18
CA ASP A 69 31.57 13.20 5.05
C ASP A 69 30.88 13.32 3.67
N CYS A 70 29.62 13.79 3.66
CA CYS A 70 28.91 14.11 2.42
C CYS A 70 29.68 15.14 1.60
N LYS A 71 29.96 14.79 0.34
CA LYS A 71 30.76 15.64 -0.58
C LYS A 71 29.96 16.76 -1.25
N ASP A 72 28.64 16.66 -1.27
CA ASP A 72 27.74 17.57 -2.00
C ASP A 72 26.44 17.77 -1.21
N LEU A 73 26.49 18.68 -0.23
CA LEU A 73 25.37 18.95 0.66
C LEU A 73 24.20 19.66 -0.05
N ASP A 74 24.47 20.50 -1.04
CA ASP A 74 23.43 21.22 -1.77
C ASP A 74 22.54 20.25 -2.56
N ARG A 75 23.17 19.31 -3.27
CA ARG A 75 22.45 18.24 -3.96
C ARG A 75 21.64 17.38 -2.99
N VAL A 76 22.23 17.00 -1.86
CA VAL A 76 21.52 16.19 -0.85
C VAL A 76 20.34 16.94 -0.25
N ALA A 77 20.48 18.24 0.02
CA ALA A 77 19.39 19.08 0.51
C ALA A 77 18.22 19.13 -0.50
N GLN A 78 18.51 19.30 -1.79
CA GLN A 78 17.49 19.26 -2.85
C GLN A 78 16.77 17.90 -2.90
N HIS A 79 17.52 16.80 -2.82
CA HIS A 79 16.94 15.46 -2.78
C HIS A 79 16.08 15.22 -1.53
N ALA A 80 16.53 15.68 -0.36
CA ALA A 80 15.77 15.54 0.89
C ALA A 80 14.45 16.32 0.81
N ALA A 81 14.46 17.54 0.26
CA ALA A 81 13.24 18.31 0.02
C ALA A 81 12.29 17.58 -0.95
N ALA A 82 12.81 17.06 -2.06
CA ALA A 82 12.00 16.30 -3.01
C ALA A 82 11.42 15.01 -2.39
N ALA A 83 12.20 14.31 -1.56
CA ALA A 83 11.79 13.04 -0.95
C ALA A 83 10.57 13.18 -0.03
N ILE A 84 10.36 14.35 0.58
CA ILE A 84 9.21 14.60 1.47
C ILE A 84 8.07 15.39 0.81
N PHE A 85 8.35 16.27 -0.15
CA PHE A 85 7.33 17.15 -0.75
C PHE A 85 6.82 16.69 -2.12
N HIS A 86 7.42 15.67 -2.74
CA HIS A 86 6.89 15.10 -3.97
C HIS A 86 5.47 14.54 -3.76
N ASN A 87 4.57 14.80 -4.71
CA ASN A 87 3.16 14.42 -4.64
C ASN A 87 2.48 14.84 -3.32
N GLN A 88 2.73 16.08 -2.86
CA GLN A 88 2.22 16.62 -1.59
C GLN A 88 2.64 15.80 -0.35
N GLY A 89 3.65 14.93 -0.48
CA GLY A 89 4.04 13.96 0.55
C GLY A 89 3.16 12.71 0.61
N GLU A 90 2.22 12.54 -0.32
CA GLU A 90 1.31 11.39 -0.43
C GLU A 90 2.01 10.22 -1.16
N VAL A 91 3.16 9.79 -0.61
CA VAL A 91 3.99 8.69 -1.13
C VAL A 91 4.40 7.78 0.03
N CYS A 92 4.18 6.47 -0.09
CA CYS A 92 4.42 5.53 1.02
C CYS A 92 5.87 5.47 1.51
N ILE A 93 6.82 5.77 0.62
CA ILE A 93 8.25 5.79 0.89
C ILE A 93 8.80 7.19 1.18
N ALA A 94 7.94 8.22 1.30
CA ALA A 94 8.38 9.57 1.62
C ALA A 94 9.10 9.64 2.98
N GLY A 95 10.18 10.41 3.03
CA GLY A 95 11.00 10.63 4.22
C GLY A 95 12.44 10.99 3.94
#